data_AF-A9KHM5-F1
#
_entry.id   AF-A9KHM5-F1
#
_cell.length_a   1.000
_cell.length_b   1.000
_cell.length_c   1.000
_cell.angle_alpha   90.00
_cell.angle_beta   90.00
_cell.angle_gamma   90.00
#
_symmetry.space_group_name_H-M   'P 1'
#
loop_
_entity.id
_entity.type
_entity.pdbx_description
1 polymer ?
#
loop_
_entity_poly.entity_id
_entity_poly.type
_entity_poly.pdbx_seq_one_letter_code
_entity_poly.pdbx_strand_id
1 'polypeptide(L)'
;MKSKMHLSKKIIFCAFICIAVLLGIFLAMNLYILLSTPKQYMITSENFIDYQPHYECSGYSSAYVLRSLGENANGLELYNNISNKNNDGTVSSEALVEFLKEKGYSVKLCSGTLMQLKHEISKGTPVTFNKF
;
A
#
# COMPACT_ATOMS: atom_id res chain seq x y z
N MET A 1 11.88 -47.38 16.61
CA MET A 1 12.27 -46.76 15.31
C MET A 1 11.08 -46.55 14.35
N LYS A 2 10.19 -47.53 14.14
CA LYS A 2 9.02 -47.43 13.22
C LYS A 2 8.03 -46.29 13.53
N SER A 3 7.75 -45.98 14.80
CA SER A 3 6.81 -44.92 15.20
C SER A 3 7.26 -43.51 14.78
N LYS A 4 8.54 -43.16 15.00
CA LYS A 4 9.13 -41.88 14.54
C LYS A 4 9.03 -41.71 13.02
N MET A 5 9.18 -42.80 12.26
CA MET A 5 9.13 -42.80 10.79
C MET A 5 7.70 -42.65 10.23
N HIS A 6 6.67 -43.02 11.00
CA HIS A 6 5.27 -42.86 10.62
C HIS A 6 4.73 -41.47 10.98
N LEU A 7 5.25 -40.89 12.06
CA LEU A 7 4.97 -39.51 12.47
C LEU A 7 5.56 -38.50 11.47
N SER A 8 6.79 -38.71 11.00
CA SER A 8 7.41 -37.85 9.98
C SER A 8 6.66 -37.85 8.65
N LYS A 9 6.16 -39.01 8.19
CA LYS A 9 5.33 -39.10 6.97
C LYS A 9 4.00 -38.35 7.09
N LYS A 10 3.35 -38.42 8.25
CA LYS A 10 2.11 -37.65 8.51
C LYS A 10 2.38 -36.15 8.52
N ILE A 11 3.48 -35.71 9.12
CA ILE A 11 3.90 -34.29 9.11
C ILE A 11 4.15 -33.80 7.68
N ILE A 12 4.86 -34.59 6.87
CA ILE A 12 5.13 -34.25 5.46
C ILE A 12 3.82 -34.15 4.67
N PHE A 13 2.89 -35.09 4.88
CA PHE A 13 1.59 -35.07 4.22
C PHE A 13 0.75 -33.85 4.63
N CYS A 14 0.70 -33.52 5.92
CA CYS A 14 0.02 -32.32 6.40
C CYS A 14 0.66 -31.05 5.84
N ALA A 15 2.00 -30.96 5.81
CA ALA A 15 2.71 -29.84 5.22
C ALA A 15 2.38 -29.66 3.73
N PHE A 16 2.28 -30.77 2.99
CA PHE A 16 1.89 -30.74 1.58
C PHE A 16 0.47 -30.21 1.38
N ILE A 17 -0.49 -30.67 2.21
CA ILE A 17 -1.87 -30.13 2.21
C ILE A 17 -1.86 -28.63 2.53
N CYS A 18 -1.13 -28.21 3.56
CA CYS A 18 -1.04 -26.80 3.92
C CYS A 18 -0.50 -25.95 2.76
N ILE A 19 0.58 -26.40 2.10
CA ILE A 19 1.15 -25.72 0.94
C ILE A 19 0.13 -25.64 -0.21
N ALA A 20 -0.56 -26.74 -0.52
CA ALA A 20 -1.57 -26.76 -1.58
C ALA A 20 -2.73 -25.79 -1.29
N VAL A 21 -3.19 -25.72 -0.04
CA VAL A 21 -4.23 -24.77 0.38
C VAL A 21 -3.74 -23.32 0.25
N LEU A 22 -2.52 -23.01 0.71
CA LEU A 22 -1.94 -21.68 0.59
C LEU A 22 -1.79 -21.24 -0.88
N LEU A 23 -1.33 -22.14 -1.75
CA LEU A 23 -1.25 -21.90 -3.19
C LEU A 23 -2.63 -21.66 -3.81
N GLY A 24 -3.63 -22.46 -3.43
CA GLY A 24 -5.01 -22.28 -3.87
C GLY A 24 -5.58 -20.91 -3.49
N ILE A 25 -5.38 -20.49 -2.24
CA ILE A 25 -5.79 -19.15 -1.76
C ILE A 25 -5.08 -18.05 -2.54
N PHE A 26 -3.77 -18.17 -2.74
CA PHE A 26 -2.98 -17.19 -3.49
C PHE A 26 -3.50 -17.03 -4.93
N LEU A 27 -3.76 -18.14 -5.63
CA LEU A 27 -4.30 -18.12 -6.99
C LEU A 27 -5.71 -17.53 -7.04
N ALA A 28 -6.58 -17.93 -6.11
CA ALA A 28 -7.94 -17.42 -6.02
C ALA A 28 -7.97 -15.90 -5.78
N MET A 29 -7.10 -15.39 -4.89
CA MET A 29 -6.99 -13.94 -4.65
C MET A 29 -6.51 -13.18 -5.88
N ASN A 30 -5.50 -13.67 -6.59
CA ASN A 30 -5.01 -13.02 -7.81
C ASN A 30 -6.08 -13.01 -8.91
N LEU A 31 -6.84 -14.10 -9.07
CA LEU A 31 -7.95 -14.17 -10.01
C LEU A 31 -9.07 -13.20 -9.62
N TYR A 32 -9.42 -13.12 -8.34
CA TYR A 32 -10.40 -12.16 -7.84
C TYR A 32 -9.97 -10.73 -8.15
N ILE A 33 -8.72 -10.36 -7.85
CA ILE A 33 -8.16 -9.04 -8.15
C ILE A 33 -8.25 -8.75 -9.64
N LEU A 34 -7.85 -9.69 -10.50
CA LEU A 34 -7.89 -9.52 -11.95
C LEU A 34 -9.31 -9.26 -12.47
N LEU A 35 -10.32 -9.97 -11.95
CA LEU A 35 -11.70 -9.87 -12.40
C LEU A 35 -12.46 -8.67 -11.82
N SER A 36 -12.14 -8.28 -10.59
CA SER A 36 -12.83 -7.20 -9.88
C SER A 36 -12.24 -5.82 -10.12
N THR A 37 -11.02 -5.73 -10.65
CA THR A 37 -10.37 -4.44 -10.94
C THR A 37 -10.88 -3.89 -12.27
N PRO A 38 -11.43 -2.66 -12.30
CA PRO A 38 -11.86 -2.04 -13.54
C PRO A 38 -10.65 -1.73 -14.44
N LYS A 39 -10.89 -1.69 -15.75
CA LYS A 39 -9.85 -1.35 -16.74
C LYS A 39 -9.27 0.06 -16.55
N GLN A 40 -10.11 0.98 -16.08
CA GLN A 40 -9.76 2.37 -15.81
C GLN A 40 -10.44 2.81 -14.53
N TYR A 41 -9.76 3.66 -13.77
CA TYR A 41 -10.27 4.25 -12.55
C TYR A 41 -9.70 5.67 -12.43
N MET A 42 -10.55 6.61 -12.05
CA MET A 42 -10.15 8.00 -11.82
C MET A 42 -10.88 8.51 -10.59
N ILE A 43 -10.15 9.20 -9.72
CA ILE A 43 -10.73 9.91 -8.59
C ILE A 43 -11.45 11.15 -9.16
N THR A 44 -12.74 11.29 -8.86
CA THR A 44 -13.60 12.36 -9.39
C THR A 44 -13.84 13.51 -8.42
N SER A 45 -13.39 13.39 -7.17
CA SER A 45 -13.41 14.48 -6.20
C SER A 45 -12.60 15.67 -6.71
N GLU A 46 -12.99 16.88 -6.30
CA GLU A 46 -12.23 18.09 -6.61
C GLU A 46 -10.77 17.95 -6.14
N ASN A 47 -9.84 18.06 -7.08
CA ASN A 47 -8.43 17.81 -6.83
C ASN A 47 -7.59 18.37 -7.97
N PHE A 48 -6.28 18.49 -7.74
CA PHE A 48 -5.34 18.93 -8.76
C PHE A 48 -3.96 18.36 -8.51
N ILE A 49 -3.24 18.12 -9.60
CA ILE A 49 -1.81 17.79 -9.58
C ILE A 49 -1.06 19.11 -9.50
N ASP A 50 -0.12 19.19 -8.55
CA ASP A 50 0.65 20.40 -8.27
C ASP A 50 2.12 20.18 -8.65
N TYR A 51 2.83 21.25 -8.98
CA TYR A 51 4.22 21.18 -9.44
C TYR A 51 5.17 21.12 -8.25
N GLN A 52 5.99 20.07 -8.23
CA GLN A 52 6.97 19.82 -7.18
C GLN A 52 8.39 20.13 -7.69
N PRO A 53 9.09 21.11 -7.12
CA PRO A 53 10.40 21.53 -7.62
C PRO A 53 11.59 20.66 -7.14
N HIS A 54 11.50 20.01 -5.98
CA HIS A 54 12.63 19.30 -5.33
C HIS A 54 12.22 17.90 -4.82
N TYR A 55 12.74 17.44 -3.68
CA TYR A 55 12.48 16.11 -3.07
C TYR A 55 11.21 16.05 -2.20
N GLU A 56 10.22 16.87 -2.53
CA GLU A 56 9.01 17.11 -1.73
C GLU A 56 7.85 16.14 -2.01
N CYS A 57 8.12 15.01 -2.67
CA CYS A 57 7.09 14.16 -3.30
C CYS A 57 6.09 13.62 -2.30
N SER A 58 6.54 13.29 -1.11
CA SER A 58 5.68 12.82 -0.03
C SER A 58 4.65 13.87 0.40
N GLY A 59 4.98 15.17 0.37
CA GLY A 59 4.02 16.23 0.69
C GLY A 59 3.00 16.45 -0.42
N TYR A 60 3.45 16.55 -1.68
CA TYR A 60 2.58 16.80 -2.83
C TYR A 60 1.66 15.62 -3.13
N SER A 61 2.17 14.40 -3.10
CA SER A 61 1.36 13.19 -3.28
C SER A 61 0.36 13.02 -2.13
N SER A 62 0.74 13.35 -0.89
CA SER A 62 -0.19 13.36 0.24
C SER A 62 -1.25 14.44 0.09
N ALA A 63 -0.91 15.64 -0.40
CA ALA A 63 -1.91 16.69 -0.63
C ALA A 63 -2.96 16.27 -1.65
N TYR A 64 -2.55 15.62 -2.75
CA TYR A 64 -3.48 15.05 -3.72
C TYR A 64 -4.42 14.03 -3.06
N VAL A 65 -3.88 13.11 -2.26
CA VAL A 65 -4.68 12.13 -1.51
C VAL A 65 -5.65 12.81 -0.55
N LEU A 66 -5.19 13.75 0.27
CA LEU A 66 -6.01 14.41 1.28
C LEU A 66 -7.10 15.28 0.66
N ARG A 67 -6.82 15.98 -0.44
CA ARG A 67 -7.85 16.71 -1.22
C ARG A 67 -8.94 15.78 -1.72
N SER A 68 -8.58 14.56 -2.15
CA SER A 68 -9.59 13.58 -2.55
C SER A 68 -10.51 13.11 -1.41
N LEU A 69 -10.09 13.33 -0.17
CA LEU A 69 -10.89 13.09 1.04
C LEU A 69 -11.66 14.33 1.51
N GLY A 70 -11.58 15.44 0.77
CA GLY A 70 -12.27 16.69 1.09
C GLY A 70 -11.44 17.69 1.90
N GLU A 71 -10.15 17.43 2.14
CA GLU A 71 -9.28 18.35 2.87
C GLU A 71 -8.72 19.45 1.98
N ASN A 72 -8.62 20.66 2.53
CA ASN A 72 -7.87 21.73 1.88
C ASN A 72 -6.37 21.60 2.23
N ALA A 73 -5.64 20.85 1.42
CA ALA A 73 -4.22 20.54 1.66
C ALA A 73 -3.28 21.22 0.66
N ASN A 74 -2.15 21.74 1.13
CA ASN A 74 -1.05 22.24 0.29
C ASN A 74 0.17 21.28 0.34
N GLY A 75 0.75 20.97 -0.83
CA GLY A 75 1.85 20.00 -0.93
C GLY A 75 3.12 20.41 -0.18
N LEU A 76 3.53 21.67 -0.33
CA LEU A 76 4.71 22.21 0.33
C LEU A 76 4.50 22.37 1.83
N GLU A 77 3.32 22.82 2.24
CA GLU A 77 2.97 22.92 3.67
C GLU A 77 3.01 21.56 4.36
N LEU A 78 2.40 20.53 3.75
CA LEU A 78 2.48 19.17 4.27
C LEU A 78 3.93 18.68 4.33
N TYR A 79 4.70 18.88 3.26
CA TYR A 79 6.12 18.48 3.23
C TYR A 79 6.91 19.12 4.38
N ASN A 80 6.74 20.42 4.61
CA ASN A 80 7.44 21.15 5.66
C ASN A 80 7.07 20.63 7.05
N ASN A 81 5.81 20.24 7.26
CA ASN A 81 5.30 19.71 8.52
C ASN A 81 5.72 18.24 8.82
N ILE A 82 6.23 17.49 7.85
CA ILE A 82 6.74 16.13 8.09
C ILE A 82 8.05 16.19 8.88
N SER A 83 8.09 15.59 10.07
CA SER A 83 9.32 15.43 10.86
C SER A 83 10.20 14.29 10.30
N ASN A 84 11.43 14.15 10.82
CA ASN A 84 12.31 13.00 10.51
C ASN A 84 12.63 12.77 9.02
N LYS A 85 12.74 13.86 8.25
CA LYS A 85 13.26 13.83 6.86
C LYS A 85 14.72 13.39 6.82
N ASN A 86 15.11 12.72 5.75
CA ASN A 86 16.52 12.42 5.46
C ASN A 86 17.31 13.71 5.20
N ASN A 87 18.64 13.64 5.27
CA ASN A 87 19.52 14.79 5.08
C ASN A 87 19.38 15.46 3.69
N ASP A 88 18.94 14.71 2.69
CA ASP A 88 18.66 15.21 1.33
C ASP A 88 17.24 15.78 1.17
N GLY A 89 16.42 15.76 2.22
CA GLY A 89 15.03 16.18 2.23
C GLY A 89 14.03 15.08 1.89
N THR A 90 14.47 13.90 1.47
CA THR A 90 13.54 12.80 1.18
C THR A 90 12.84 12.29 2.44
N VAL A 91 11.65 11.73 2.28
CA VAL A 91 10.81 11.22 3.38
C VAL A 91 10.68 9.71 3.24
N SER A 92 11.06 8.95 4.28
CA SER A 92 10.85 7.50 4.32
C SER A 92 9.37 7.16 4.42
N SER A 93 9.01 5.93 4.05
CA SER A 93 7.61 5.49 4.18
C SER A 93 7.15 5.46 5.63
N GLU A 94 8.05 5.17 6.56
CA GLU A 94 7.79 5.13 8.01
C GLU A 94 7.48 6.53 8.55
N ALA A 95 8.31 7.53 8.20
CA ALA A 95 8.09 8.92 8.62
C ALA A 95 6.77 9.48 8.07
N LEU A 96 6.41 9.11 6.83
CA LEU A 96 5.12 9.51 6.26
C LEU A 96 3.93 8.84 6.96
N VAL A 97 4.05 7.56 7.31
CA VAL A 97 3.00 6.82 8.04
C VAL A 97 2.80 7.42 9.43
N GLU A 98 3.88 7.76 10.13
CA GLU A 98 3.83 8.44 11.43
C GLU A 98 3.12 9.78 11.33
N PHE A 99 3.55 10.66 10.42
CA PHE A 99 2.94 11.96 10.16
C PHE A 99 1.44 11.88 9.88
N LEU A 100 1.00 10.96 9.00
CA LEU A 100 -0.41 10.82 8.67
C LEU A 100 -1.23 10.25 9.85
N LYS A 101 -0.65 9.36 10.65
CA LYS A 101 -1.30 8.87 11.88
C LYS A 101 -1.45 9.96 12.94
N GLU A 102 -0.45 10.82 13.10
CA GLU A 102 -0.53 11.98 14.00
C GLU A 102 -1.66 12.95 13.60
N LYS A 103 -1.96 13.05 12.30
CA LYS A 103 -3.11 13.81 11.78
C LYS A 103 -4.47 13.08 11.94
N GLY A 104 -4.49 11.88 12.51
CA GLY A 104 -5.70 11.10 12.78
C GLY A 104 -6.11 10.12 11.68
N TYR A 105 -5.27 9.89 10.67
CA TYR A 105 -5.59 8.95 9.58
C TYR A 105 -5.22 7.50 9.94
N SER A 106 -6.08 6.56 9.53
CA SER A 106 -5.77 5.14 9.57
C SER A 106 -4.92 4.75 8.35
N VAL A 107 -3.61 4.65 8.53
CA VAL A 107 -2.66 4.35 7.46
C VAL A 107 -2.11 2.94 7.57
N LYS A 108 -2.05 2.24 6.44
CA LYS A 108 -1.42 0.93 6.30
C LYS A 108 -0.30 0.99 5.27
N LEU A 109 0.90 0.59 5.67
CA LEU A 109 2.01 0.36 4.76
C LEU A 109 1.82 -1.01 4.08
N CYS A 110 1.83 -1.02 2.75
CA CYS A 110 1.61 -2.21 1.94
C CYS A 110 2.75 -2.40 0.94
N SER A 111 3.08 -3.66 0.64
CA SER A 111 3.91 -4.04 -0.50
C SER A 111 3.12 -4.98 -1.40
N GLY A 112 3.37 -4.91 -2.71
CA GLY A 112 2.61 -5.70 -3.67
C GLY A 112 2.96 -5.42 -5.12
N THR A 113 2.23 -6.09 -6.00
CA THR A 113 2.36 -5.96 -7.45
C THR A 113 1.57 -4.74 -7.96
N LEU A 114 1.87 -4.32 -9.19
CA LEU A 114 1.09 -3.27 -9.88
C LEU A 114 -0.40 -3.64 -9.99
N MET A 115 -0.72 -4.93 -10.13
CA MET A 115 -2.10 -5.40 -10.19
C MET A 115 -2.83 -5.18 -8.86
N GLN A 116 -2.17 -5.48 -7.74
CA GLN A 116 -2.70 -5.21 -6.40
C GLN A 116 -2.85 -3.71 -6.15
N LEU A 117 -1.88 -2.89 -6.58
CA LEU A 117 -1.96 -1.43 -6.48
C LEU A 117 -3.20 -0.88 -7.22
N LYS A 118 -3.41 -1.29 -8.48
CA LYS A 118 -4.58 -0.87 -9.27
C LYS A 118 -5.90 -1.25 -8.60
N HIS A 119 -5.96 -2.44 -8.01
CA HIS A 119 -7.13 -2.92 -7.29
C HIS A 119 -7.42 -2.14 -6.02
N GLU A 120 -6.40 -1.79 -5.22
CA GLU A 120 -6.60 -0.98 -4.02
C GLU A 120 -7.06 0.43 -4.37
N ILE A 121 -6.46 1.05 -5.40
CA ILE A 121 -6.89 2.37 -5.89
C ILE A 121 -8.35 2.32 -6.35
N SER A 122 -8.77 1.26 -7.04
CA SER A 122 -10.15 1.16 -7.56
C SER A 122 -11.22 0.98 -6.50
N LYS A 123 -10.86 0.74 -5.23
CA LYS A 123 -11.81 0.70 -4.11
C LYS A 123 -12.24 2.08 -3.63
N GLY A 124 -11.67 3.15 -4.19
CA GLY A 124 -11.89 4.51 -3.69
C GLY A 124 -10.98 4.89 -2.53
N THR A 125 -10.04 4.01 -2.14
CA THR A 125 -9.05 4.32 -1.12
C THR A 125 -7.92 5.14 -1.76
N PRO A 126 -7.59 6.32 -1.23
CA PRO A 126 -6.43 7.07 -1.70
C PRO A 126 -5.14 6.30 -1.42
N VAL A 127 -4.24 6.24 -2.39
CA VAL A 127 -2.95 5.54 -2.25
C VAL A 127 -1.80 6.46 -2.63
N THR A 128 -0.85 6.61 -1.72
CA THR A 128 0.43 7.27 -1.98
C THR A 128 1.45 6.22 -2.43
N PHE A 129 2.11 6.44 -3.57
CA PHE A 129 3.13 5.53 -4.10
C PHE A 129 4.52 6.08 -3.82
N ASN A 130 5.38 5.28 -3.17
CA ASN A 130 6.77 5.62 -2.94
C ASN A 130 7.65 4.63 -3.72
N LYS A 131 8.45 5.13 -4.66
CA LYS A 131 9.42 4.32 -5.41
C LYS A 131 10.78 4.59 -4.78
N PHE A 132 11.25 3.63 -3.99
CA PHE A 132 12.63 3.59 -3.53
C PHE A 132 13.57 3.25 -4.69
#